data_AF-A0A7W1RM06-F1
#
_entry.id   AF-A0A7W1RM06-F1
#
_cell.length_a   1.000
_cell.length_b   1.000
_cell.length_c   1.000
_cell.angle_alpha   90.00
_cell.angle_beta   90.00
_cell.angle_gamma   90.00
#
_symmetry.space_group_name_H-M   'P 1'
#
loop_
_entity.id
_entity.type
_entity.pdbx_description
1 polymer ?
#
loop_
_entity_poly.entity_id
_entity_poly.type
_entity_poly.pdbx_seq_one_letter_code
_entity_poly.pdbx_strand_id
1 'polypeptide(L)'
;MTTLIACVLFALFAYENLGALHDVTAQRFALLDAIKQFDANGGATTNPMQARALLEPTLTPASWTSVKVTHISSDLLTILALVAMEWRRRTLRDAQHVP
;
A
#
# COMPACT_ATOMS: atom_id res chain seq x y z
N MET A 1 16.68 -16.19 9.98
CA MET A 1 17.03 -14.91 9.33
C MET A 1 16.13 -14.61 8.12
N THR A 2 16.04 -15.50 7.11
CA THR A 2 15.13 -15.28 5.95
C THR A 2 13.66 -15.13 6.35
N THR A 3 13.17 -15.90 7.32
CA THR A 3 11.81 -15.78 7.88
C THR A 3 11.56 -14.45 8.60
N LEU A 4 12.59 -13.92 9.27
CA LEU A 4 12.55 -12.61 9.93
C LEU A 4 12.43 -11.49 8.90
N ILE A 5 13.22 -11.56 7.82
CA ILE A 5 13.16 -10.61 6.69
C ILE A 5 11.79 -10.67 6.00
N ALA A 6 11.26 -11.87 5.77
CA ALA A 6 9.93 -12.05 5.19
C ALA A 6 8.81 -11.48 6.08
N CYS A 7 8.90 -11.66 7.41
CA CYS A 7 7.96 -11.03 8.35
C CYS A 7 8.01 -9.51 8.31
N VAL A 8 9.21 -8.91 8.24
CA VAL A 8 9.37 -7.45 8.14
C VAL A 8 8.80 -6.92 6.82
N LEU A 9 9.06 -7.60 5.70
CA LEU A 9 8.48 -7.28 4.40
C LEU A 9 6.95 -7.33 4.43
N PHE A 10 6.39 -8.40 5.01
CA PHE A 10 4.93 -8.55 5.13
C PHE A 10 4.31 -7.47 6.02
N ALA A 11 4.96 -7.09 7.12
CA ALA A 11 4.48 -6.03 8.01
C ALA A 11 4.48 -4.66 7.32
N LEU A 12 5.53 -4.34 6.55
CA LEU A 12 5.60 -3.11 5.76
C LEU A 12 4.53 -3.07 4.65
N PHE A 13 4.35 -4.19 3.95
CA PHE A 13 3.27 -4.34 2.98
C PHE A 13 1.89 -4.13 3.64
N ALA A 14 1.63 -4.77 4.77
CA ALA A 14 0.35 -4.66 5.47
C ALA A 14 0.07 -3.24 5.97
N TYR A 15 1.11 -2.52 6.45
CA TYR A 15 0.98 -1.16 6.95
C TYR A 15 0.55 -0.16 5.85
N GLU A 16 1.18 -0.19 4.68
CA GLU A 16 0.81 0.69 3.57
C GLU A 16 -0.56 0.34 2.99
N ASN A 17 -0.88 -0.95 2.89
CA ASN A 17 -2.20 -1.39 2.44
C ASN A 17 -3.31 -0.96 3.41
N LEU A 18 -3.02 -0.84 4.71
CA LEU A 18 -3.97 -0.31 5.68
C LEU A 18 -4.28 1.18 5.43
N GLY A 19 -3.26 1.97 5.08
CA GLY A 19 -3.43 3.38 4.68
C GLY A 19 -4.26 3.51 3.41
N ALA A 20 -3.96 2.71 2.38
CA ALA A 20 -4.76 2.68 1.16
C ALA A 20 -6.23 2.26 1.42
N LEU A 21 -6.44 1.29 2.32
CA LEU A 21 -7.77 0.85 2.72
C LEU A 21 -8.53 1.97 3.44
N HIS A 22 -7.87 2.72 4.31
CA HIS A 22 -8.45 3.89 4.98
C HIS A 22 -8.91 4.94 3.96
N ASP A 23 -8.06 5.29 2.99
CA ASP A 23 -8.36 6.31 1.98
C ASP A 23 -9.51 5.88 1.06
N VAL A 24 -9.49 4.62 0.59
CA VAL A 24 -10.59 4.06 -0.21
C VAL A 24 -11.89 3.99 0.60
N THR A 25 -11.82 3.73 1.91
CA THR A 25 -12.99 3.72 2.80
C THR A 25 -13.59 5.11 2.94
N ALA A 26 -12.75 6.14 3.12
CA ALA A 26 -13.20 7.53 3.17
C ALA A 26 -13.85 7.98 1.86
N GLN A 27 -13.23 7.65 0.72
CA GLN A 27 -13.79 7.89 -0.61
C GLN A 27 -15.13 7.18 -0.82
N ARG A 28 -15.23 5.91 -0.38
CA ARG A 28 -16.47 5.13 -0.48
C ARG A 28 -17.61 5.75 0.32
N PHE A 29 -17.34 6.25 1.53
CA PHE A 29 -18.37 6.92 2.33
C PHE A 29 -18.83 8.24 1.70
N ALA A 30 -17.90 9.07 1.21
CA ALA A 30 -18.24 10.31 0.51
C ALA A 30 -19.04 10.06 -0.77
N LEU A 31 -18.70 9.02 -1.53
CA LEU A 31 -19.44 8.62 -2.72
C LEU A 31 -20.87 8.17 -2.39
N LEU A 32 -21.03 7.34 -1.35
CA LEU A 32 -22.37 6.91 -0.91
C LEU A 32 -23.23 8.08 -0.43
N ASP A 33 -22.62 9.06 0.24
CA ASP A 33 -23.33 10.26 0.67
C ASP A 33 -23.76 11.12 -0.53
N ALA A 34 -22.86 11.32 -1.51
CA ALA A 34 -23.18 12.02 -2.75
C ALA A 34 -24.33 11.34 -3.52
N ILE A 35 -24.35 10.00 -3.58
CA ILE A 35 -25.44 9.23 -4.21
C ILE A 35 -26.76 9.44 -3.47
N LYS A 36 -26.76 9.40 -2.13
CA LYS A 36 -27.98 9.64 -1.33
C LYS A 36 -28.51 11.06 -1.51
N GLN A 37 -27.64 12.06 -1.57
CA GLN A 37 -28.04 13.45 -1.82
C GLN A 37 -28.60 13.63 -3.23
N PHE A 38 -28.08 12.91 -4.24
CA PHE A 38 -28.65 12.92 -5.59
C PHE A 38 -30.04 12.28 -5.64
N ASP A 39 -30.22 11.12 -5.02
CA ASP A 39 -31.51 10.41 -4.98
C ASP A 39 -32.57 11.20 -4.19
N ALA A 40 -32.19 11.79 -3.05
CA ALA A 40 -33.06 12.65 -2.24
C ALA A 40 -33.52 13.93 -2.96
N ASN A 41 -32.75 14.40 -3.95
CA ASN A 41 -33.10 15.55 -4.79
C ASN A 41 -33.97 15.16 -6.01
N GLY A 42 -34.52 13.95 -6.04
CA GLY A 42 -35.52 13.52 -7.02
C GLY A 42 -35.01 13.39 -8.45
N GLY A 43 -33.71 13.12 -8.63
CA GLY A 43 -33.10 12.97 -9.97
C GLY A 43 -32.96 14.28 -10.75
N ALA A 44 -33.17 15.44 -10.11
CA ALA A 44 -32.82 16.73 -10.69
C ALA A 44 -31.30 16.76 -10.96
N THR A 45 -30.89 17.39 -12.06
CA THR A 45 -29.49 17.48 -12.52
C THR A 45 -28.56 17.75 -11.34
N THR A 46 -27.78 16.74 -10.95
CA THR A 46 -26.84 16.83 -9.84
C THR A 46 -25.98 18.07 -10.06
N ASN A 47 -25.97 19.04 -9.13
CA ASN A 47 -25.07 20.17 -9.27
C ASN A 47 -23.63 19.62 -9.20
N PRO A 48 -22.87 19.61 -10.31
CA PRO A 48 -21.57 18.97 -10.36
C PRO A 48 -20.59 19.64 -9.38
N MET A 49 -20.80 20.90 -9.01
CA MET A 49 -20.01 21.57 -7.99
C MET A 49 -20.24 21.00 -6.59
N GLN A 50 -21.46 20.54 -6.29
CA GLN A 50 -21.82 20.00 -4.97
C GLN A 50 -21.28 18.58 -4.79
N ALA A 51 -21.38 17.74 -5.82
CA ALA A 51 -20.75 16.42 -5.83
C ALA A 51 -19.21 16.54 -5.76
N ARG A 52 -18.63 17.51 -6.48
CA ARG A 52 -17.19 17.78 -6.44
C ARG A 52 -16.74 18.25 -5.05
N ALA A 53 -17.49 19.12 -4.38
CA ALA A 53 -17.17 19.59 -3.03
C ALA A 53 -17.12 18.44 -1.99
N LEU A 54 -17.90 17.37 -2.20
CA LEU A 54 -17.90 16.18 -1.33
C LEU A 54 -16.76 15.20 -1.66
N LEU A 55 -16.44 15.04 -2.94
CA LEU A 55 -15.49 14.03 -3.41
C LEU A 55 -14.04 14.52 -3.44
N GLU A 56 -13.79 15.74 -3.91
CA GLU A 56 -12.46 16.32 -4.07
C GLU A 56 -11.58 16.32 -2.80
N PRO A 57 -12.11 16.58 -1.58
CA PRO A 57 -11.29 16.47 -0.36
C PRO A 57 -10.91 15.02 0.00
N THR A 58 -11.62 14.01 -0.52
CA THR A 58 -11.28 12.59 -0.32
C THR A 58 -10.35 12.02 -1.39
N LEU A 59 -10.19 12.75 -2.50
CA LEU A 59 -9.22 12.44 -3.54
C LEU A 59 -7.84 12.97 -3.14
N THR A 60 -7.35 12.53 -1.98
CA THR A 60 -5.98 12.80 -1.57
C THR A 60 -5.05 12.02 -2.49
N PRO A 61 -4.26 12.68 -3.36
CA PRO A 61 -3.30 11.96 -4.16
C PRO A 61 -2.32 11.27 -3.22
N ALA A 62 -2.07 9.98 -3.46
CA ALA A 62 -1.10 9.21 -2.70
C ALA A 62 0.20 10.01 -2.64
N SER A 63 0.68 10.32 -1.42
CA SER A 63 1.83 11.20 -1.29
C SER A 63 3.02 10.56 -2.02
N TRP A 64 3.66 11.32 -2.91
CA TRP A 64 4.78 10.84 -3.72
C TRP A 64 5.91 10.26 -2.84
N THR A 65 5.99 10.74 -1.61
CA THR A 65 6.86 10.25 -0.55
C THR A 65 6.50 8.82 -0.11
N SER A 66 5.22 8.49 0.15
CA SER A 66 4.80 7.13 0.54
C SER A 66 5.17 6.11 -0.53
N VAL A 67 4.82 6.39 -1.78
CA VAL A 67 5.09 5.47 -2.91
C VAL A 67 6.58 5.18 -3.04
N LYS A 68 7.43 6.21 -2.94
CA LYS A 68 8.89 6.01 -3.01
C LYS A 68 9.47 5.30 -1.81
N VAL A 69 9.01 5.63 -0.59
CA VAL A 69 9.53 4.98 0.63
C VAL A 69 9.22 3.49 0.60
N THR A 70 8.03 3.12 0.14
CA THR A 70 7.62 1.71 -0.02
C THR A 70 8.45 1.01 -1.09
N HIS A 71 8.69 1.65 -2.24
CA HIS A 71 9.53 1.06 -3.29
C HIS A 71 10.98 0.86 -2.82
N ILE A 72 11.57 1.90 -2.21
CA ILE A 72 12.95 1.86 -1.72
C ILE A 72 13.11 0.83 -0.60
N SER A 73 12.17 0.77 0.34
CA SER A 73 12.23 -0.20 1.44
C SER A 73 12.06 -1.64 0.95
N SER A 74 11.11 -1.89 0.04
CA SER A 74 10.90 -3.21 -0.58
C SER A 74 12.13 -3.68 -1.37
N ASP A 75 12.73 -2.81 -2.18
CA ASP A 75 13.92 -3.13 -2.96
C ASP A 75 15.12 -3.42 -2.06
N LEU A 76 15.34 -2.59 -1.04
CA LEU A 76 16.42 -2.77 -0.07
C LEU A 76 16.28 -4.10 0.68
N LEU A 77 15.07 -4.44 1.13
CA LEU A 77 14.80 -5.69 1.82
C LEU A 77 14.93 -6.91 0.90
N THR A 78 14.56 -6.78 -0.37
CA THR A 78 14.75 -7.83 -1.38
C THR A 78 16.23 -8.11 -1.62
N ILE A 79 17.04 -7.07 -1.75
CA ILE A 79 18.50 -7.20 -1.86
C ILE A 79 19.06 -7.90 -0.62
N LEU A 80 18.66 -7.48 0.58
CA LEU A 80 19.10 -8.11 1.83
C LEU A 80 18.69 -9.59 1.91
N ALA A 81 17.49 -9.95 1.44
CA ALA A 81 17.04 -11.34 1.39
C ALA A 81 17.91 -12.18 0.44
N LEU A 82 18.20 -11.68 -0.77
CA LEU A 82 19.06 -12.35 -1.73
C LEU A 82 20.49 -12.51 -1.20
N VAL A 83 21.04 -11.49 -0.56
CA VAL A 83 22.37 -11.55 0.08
C VAL A 83 22.37 -12.59 1.20
N ALA A 84 21.34 -12.64 2.05
CA ALA A 84 21.24 -13.64 3.11
C ALA A 84 21.12 -15.07 2.56
N MET A 85 20.37 -15.28 1.48
CA MET A 85 20.27 -16.58 0.80
C MET A 85 21.60 -16.99 0.16
N GLU A 86 22.28 -16.06 -0.50
CA GLU A 86 23.58 -16.30 -1.12
C GLU A 86 24.67 -16.59 -0.07
N TRP A 87 24.67 -15.88 1.04
CA TRP A 87 25.58 -16.16 2.14
C TRP A 87 25.34 -17.56 2.72
N ARG A 88 24.08 -17.92 2.96
CA ARG A 88 23.72 -19.28 3.39
C ARG A 88 24.17 -20.34 2.37
N ARG A 89 24.02 -20.08 1.08
CA ARG A 89 24.47 -20.99 0.01
C ARG A 89 25.98 -21.20 0.05
N ARG A 90 26.76 -20.15 0.30
CA ARG A 90 28.23 -20.24 0.43
C ARG A 90 28.63 -21.06 1.65
N THR A 91 28.05 -20.77 2.82
CA THR A 91 28.33 -21.54 4.05
C THR A 91 28.03 -23.03 3.88
N LEU A 92 26.93 -23.39 3.20
CA LEU A 92 26.59 -24.79 2.93
C LEU A 92 27.56 -25.45 1.94
N ARG A 93 28.04 -24.71 0.91
CA ARG A 93 29.05 -25.21 -0.03
C ARG A 93 30.40 -25.45 0.64
N ASP A 94 30.82 -24.53 1.50
CA ASP A 94 32.07 -24.64 2.26
C ASP A 94 32.00 -25.83 3.25
N ALA A 95 30.83 -26.04 3.89
CA ALA A 95 30.59 -27.20 4.74
C ALA A 95 30.58 -28.54 3.99
N GLN A 96 30.29 -28.54 2.68
CA GLN A 96 30.35 -29.74 1.82
C GLN A 96 31.74 -30.00 1.22
N HIS A 97 32.68 -29.05 1.32
CA HIS A 97 34.06 -29.16 0.82
C HIS A 97 35.08 -29.52 1.91
N VAL A 98 34.63 -29.97 3.08
CA VAL A 98 35.50 -30.55 4.11
C VAL A 98 35.89 -31.97 3.66
N PRO A 99 37.19 -32.29 3.47
CA PRO A 99 37.64 -33.63 3.10
C PRO A 99 37.38 -34.68 4.18
#